data_AF-A0A6N8ZXW1-F1
#
_entry.id   AF-A0A6N8ZXW1-F1
#
_cell.length_a   1.000
_cell.length_b   1.000
_cell.length_c   1.000
_cell.angle_alpha   90.00
_cell.angle_beta   90.00
_cell.angle_gamma   90.00
#
_symmetry.space_group_name_H-M   'P 1'
#
loop_
_entity.id
_entity.type
_entity.pdbx_description
1 polymer ?
#
loop_
_entity_poly.entity_id
_entity_poly.type
_entity_poly.pdbx_seq_one_letter_code
_entity_poly.pdbx_strand_id
1 'polypeptide(L)'
;MDIANLRRGVVPGVMAGYLFLAYAGGGMQDMIGGMIDANDFVGFILHVVFSLIIGAIYTAFFVSVVKLGNPLVDIVVGGLIYGLIWWVIGANLIMPLVAGNDVFQFNIGASFYGHIIFGHALAFLVVLRDMAFGQASGDN
;
A
#
# COMPACT_ATOMS: atom_id res chain seq x y z
N MET A 1 -5.52 -8.57 18.13
CA MET A 1 -5.68 -7.64 17.01
C MET A 1 -7.11 -7.10 17.06
N ASP A 2 -7.28 -5.79 17.13
CA ASP A 2 -8.61 -5.17 17.21
C ASP A 2 -9.14 -4.87 15.79
N ILE A 3 -10.34 -5.37 15.46
CA ILE A 3 -11.03 -5.11 14.20
C ILE A 3 -11.20 -3.60 13.97
N ALA A 4 -11.38 -2.84 15.04
CA ALA A 4 -11.51 -1.39 14.96
C ALA A 4 -10.23 -0.70 14.43
N ASN A 5 -9.05 -1.30 14.62
CA ASN A 5 -7.80 -0.80 14.06
C ASN A 5 -7.59 -1.23 12.61
N LEU A 6 -8.00 -2.44 12.25
CA LEU A 6 -7.93 -2.95 10.88
C LEU A 6 -8.74 -2.09 9.90
N ARG A 7 -10.00 -1.75 10.26
CA ARG A 7 -10.89 -0.96 9.41
C ARG A 7 -10.37 0.46 9.11
N ARG A 8 -9.46 1.00 9.92
CA ARG A 8 -8.90 2.36 9.75
C ARG A 8 -8.11 2.47 8.46
N GLY A 9 -7.46 1.39 8.04
CA GLY A 9 -6.63 1.34 6.84
C GLY A 9 -7.35 0.90 5.57
N VAL A 10 -8.60 0.43 5.67
CA VAL A 10 -9.35 -0.12 4.51
C VAL A 10 -9.62 0.96 3.46
N VAL A 11 -10.30 2.05 3.83
CA VAL A 11 -10.63 3.14 2.89
C VAL A 11 -9.36 3.86 2.42
N PRO A 12 -8.42 4.24 3.32
CA PRO A 12 -7.12 4.78 2.89
C PRO A 12 -6.35 3.87 1.92
N GLY A 13 -6.36 2.55 2.17
CA GLY A 13 -5.71 1.56 1.32
C GLY A 13 -6.28 1.52 -0.09
N VAL A 14 -7.60 1.48 -0.22
CA VAL A 14 -8.27 1.51 -1.53
C VAL A 14 -7.95 2.80 -2.28
N MET A 15 -8.03 3.96 -1.61
CA MET A 15 -7.73 5.26 -2.23
C MET A 15 -6.25 5.36 -2.66
N ALA A 16 -5.31 4.91 -1.82
CA ALA A 16 -3.90 4.88 -2.15
C ALA A 16 -3.61 3.91 -3.32
N GLY A 17 -4.28 2.76 -3.37
CA GLY A 17 -4.21 1.81 -4.48
C GLY A 17 -4.73 2.40 -5.80
N TYR A 18 -5.80 3.20 -5.73
CA TYR A 18 -6.27 3.91 -6.92
C TYR A 18 -5.25 4.95 -7.42
N LEU A 19 -4.60 5.69 -6.51
CA LEU A 19 -3.51 6.61 -6.87
C LEU A 19 -2.31 5.88 -7.49
N PHE A 20 -1.98 4.70 -6.99
CA PHE A 20 -0.98 3.83 -7.60
C PHE A 20 -1.34 3.50 -9.05
N LEU A 21 -2.58 3.03 -9.29
CA LEU A 21 -3.05 2.70 -10.64
C LEU A 21 -3.07 3.92 -11.56
N ALA A 22 -3.52 5.07 -11.06
CA ALA A 22 -3.54 6.31 -11.82
C ALA A 22 -2.12 6.74 -12.25
N TYR A 23 -1.12 6.50 -11.41
CA TYR A 23 0.29 6.74 -11.74
C TYR A 23 0.85 5.69 -12.73
N ALA A 24 0.59 4.40 -12.47
CA ALA A 24 1.13 3.30 -13.26
C ALA A 24 0.50 3.18 -14.65
N GLY A 25 -0.71 3.73 -14.84
CA GLY A 25 -1.47 3.65 -16.08
C GLY A 25 -2.10 2.28 -16.32
N GLY A 26 -2.67 2.09 -17.52
CA GLY A 26 -3.44 0.87 -17.87
C GLY A 26 -2.63 -0.42 -17.85
N GLY A 27 -1.32 -0.37 -18.17
CA GLY A 27 -0.50 -1.57 -18.29
C GLY A 27 -0.31 -2.37 -16.99
N MET A 28 -0.56 -1.77 -15.83
CA MET A 28 -0.48 -2.49 -14.55
C MET A 28 -1.60 -3.52 -14.38
N GLN A 29 -2.80 -3.19 -14.86
CA GLN A 29 -3.98 -4.05 -14.72
C GLN A 29 -3.83 -5.27 -15.62
N ASP A 30 -3.38 -5.05 -16.86
CA ASP A 30 -3.01 -6.11 -17.81
C ASP A 30 -1.96 -7.04 -17.24
N MET A 31 -0.90 -6.47 -16.62
CA MET A 31 0.18 -7.25 -16.02
C MET A 31 -0.33 -8.17 -14.90
N ILE A 32 -1.14 -7.65 -13.96
CA ILE A 32 -1.66 -8.46 -12.85
C ILE A 32 -2.65 -9.52 -13.36
N GLY A 33 -3.53 -9.17 -14.30
CA GLY A 33 -4.45 -10.13 -14.92
C GLY A 33 -3.69 -11.25 -15.62
N GLY A 34 -2.67 -10.90 -16.41
CA GLY A 34 -1.83 -11.84 -17.15
C GLY A 34 -1.02 -12.80 -16.25
N MET A 35 -0.69 -12.41 -15.01
CA MET A 35 -0.01 -13.32 -14.06
C MET A 35 -0.84 -14.55 -13.67
N ILE A 36 -2.15 -14.51 -13.86
CA ILE A 36 -3.07 -15.59 -13.50
C ILE A 36 -4.00 -15.99 -14.67
N ASP A 37 -3.58 -15.72 -15.91
CA ASP A 37 -4.35 -15.99 -17.12
C ASP A 37 -5.77 -15.36 -17.11
N ALA A 38 -5.90 -14.16 -16.52
CA ALA A 38 -7.14 -13.39 -16.42
C ALA A 38 -7.08 -12.08 -17.22
N ASN A 39 -8.24 -11.42 -17.35
CA ASN A 39 -8.32 -10.12 -18.03
C ASN A 39 -7.91 -8.93 -17.14
N ASP A 40 -7.77 -7.78 -17.77
CA ASP A 40 -7.45 -6.47 -17.18
C ASP A 40 -8.39 -6.09 -16.04
N PHE A 41 -9.69 -6.36 -16.19
CA PHE A 41 -10.70 -6.09 -15.17
C PHE A 41 -10.48 -6.90 -13.88
N VAL A 42 -10.14 -8.19 -14.01
CA VAL A 42 -9.75 -9.03 -12.86
C VAL A 42 -8.45 -8.51 -12.24
N GLY A 43 -7.48 -8.11 -13.05
CA GLY A 43 -6.23 -7.49 -12.58
C GLY A 43 -6.47 -6.21 -11.77
N PHE A 44 -7.39 -5.35 -12.23
CA PHE A 44 -7.84 -4.16 -11.51
C PHE A 44 -8.47 -4.53 -10.15
N ILE A 45 -9.40 -5.49 -10.12
CA ILE A 45 -10.04 -5.93 -8.87
C ILE A 45 -9.00 -6.46 -7.89
N LEU A 46 -8.09 -7.32 -8.34
CA LEU A 46 -7.02 -7.85 -7.51
C LEU A 46 -6.15 -6.75 -6.93
N HIS A 47 -5.78 -5.75 -7.74
CA HIS A 47 -5.00 -4.62 -7.25
C HIS A 47 -5.73 -3.86 -6.13
N VAL A 48 -7.04 -3.60 -6.29
CA VAL A 48 -7.86 -2.93 -5.27
C VAL A 48 -7.98 -3.79 -4.01
N VAL A 49 -8.19 -5.09 -4.15
CA VAL A 49 -8.28 -6.05 -3.02
C VAL A 49 -6.96 -6.09 -2.25
N PHE A 50 -5.82 -6.21 -2.94
CA PHE A 50 -4.51 -6.18 -2.28
C PHE A 50 -4.25 -4.83 -1.62
N SER A 51 -4.61 -3.71 -2.26
CA SER A 51 -4.48 -2.37 -1.67
C SER A 51 -5.30 -2.22 -0.38
N LEU A 52 -6.50 -2.79 -0.34
CA LEU A 52 -7.33 -2.86 0.86
C LEU A 52 -6.64 -3.66 1.97
N ILE A 53 -6.15 -4.87 1.66
CA ILE A 53 -5.50 -5.77 2.62
C ILE A 53 -4.23 -5.11 3.17
N ILE A 54 -3.41 -4.55 2.28
CA ILE A 54 -2.17 -3.85 2.63
C ILE A 54 -2.46 -2.61 3.46
N GLY A 55 -3.51 -1.85 3.14
CA GLY A 55 -3.96 -0.72 3.96
C GLY A 55 -4.38 -1.15 5.36
N ALA A 56 -5.16 -2.22 5.46
CA ALA A 56 -5.57 -2.82 6.73
C ALA A 56 -4.37 -3.29 7.58
N ILE A 57 -3.35 -3.90 6.95
CA ILE A 57 -2.11 -4.31 7.62
C ILE A 57 -1.35 -3.10 8.16
N TYR A 58 -1.33 -1.99 7.42
CA TYR A 58 -0.66 -0.75 7.85
C TYR A 58 -1.17 -0.27 9.21
N THR A 59 -2.48 -0.11 9.37
CA THR A 59 -3.05 0.42 10.61
C THR A 59 -3.10 -0.62 11.73
N ALA A 60 -3.18 -1.91 11.42
CA ALA A 60 -3.22 -2.95 12.44
C ALA A 60 -1.84 -3.28 13.02
N PHE A 61 -0.79 -3.25 12.19
CA PHE A 61 0.55 -3.70 12.58
C PHE A 61 1.62 -2.61 12.44
N PHE A 62 1.71 -1.94 11.30
CA PHE A 62 2.82 -1.02 11.06
C PHE A 62 2.78 0.19 12.01
N VAL A 63 1.63 0.85 12.12
CA VAL A 63 1.45 2.02 13.01
C VAL A 63 1.54 1.63 14.50
N SER A 64 1.23 0.38 14.87
CA SER A 64 1.31 -0.07 16.26
C SER A 64 2.75 -0.36 16.71
N VAL A 65 3.61 -0.75 15.77
CA VAL A 65 5.03 -1.06 16.01
C VAL A 65 5.93 0.16 15.76
N VAL A 66 5.65 0.93 14.71
CA VAL A 66 6.44 2.09 14.29
C VAL A 66 5.75 3.35 14.79
N LYS A 67 6.18 3.85 15.94
CA LYS A 67 5.67 5.10 16.55
C LYS A 67 6.68 6.22 16.35
N LEU A 68 6.45 7.10 15.35
CA LEU A 68 7.35 8.23 15.09
C LEU A 68 6.95 9.50 15.87
N GLY A 69 5.74 9.51 16.45
CA GLY A 69 5.29 10.53 17.42
C GLY A 69 5.02 11.91 16.82
N ASN A 70 5.06 12.04 15.49
CA ASN A 70 4.79 13.28 14.78
C ASN A 70 4.05 12.98 13.47
N PRO A 71 2.86 13.56 13.23
CA PRO A 71 2.07 13.27 12.04
C PRO A 71 2.79 13.49 10.71
N LEU A 72 3.63 14.53 10.61
CA LEU A 72 4.40 14.80 9.39
C LEU A 72 5.50 13.75 9.19
N VAL A 73 6.12 13.30 10.28
CA VAL A 73 7.15 12.25 10.24
C VAL A 73 6.51 10.90 9.90
N ASP A 74 5.31 10.60 10.42
CA ASP A 74 4.54 9.42 10.04
C ASP A 74 4.22 9.41 8.55
N ILE A 75 3.85 10.56 7.97
CA ILE A 75 3.56 10.69 6.54
C ILE A 75 4.81 10.49 5.69
N VAL A 76 5.88 11.23 5.99
CA VAL A 76 7.08 11.26 5.14
C VAL A 76 7.93 10.01 5.35
N VAL A 77 8.30 9.73 6.59
CA VAL A 77 9.22 8.63 6.92
C VAL A 77 8.45 7.31 7.01
N GLY A 78 7.32 7.29 7.71
CA GLY A 78 6.49 6.08 7.83
C GLY A 78 5.95 5.62 6.47
N GLY A 79 5.42 6.57 5.67
CA GLY A 79 4.97 6.31 4.31
C GLY A 79 6.09 5.81 3.39
N LEU A 80 7.29 6.40 3.45
CA LEU A 80 8.44 5.94 2.69
C LEU A 80 8.85 4.51 3.08
N ILE A 81 9.02 4.22 4.37
CA ILE A 81 9.39 2.89 4.87
C ILE A 81 8.36 1.86 4.41
N TYR A 82 7.08 2.14 4.59
CA TYR A 82 6.03 1.20 4.23
C TYR A 82 5.94 0.96 2.72
N GLY A 83 6.09 2.02 1.91
CA GLY A 83 6.19 1.92 0.46
C GLY A 83 7.38 1.05 0.02
N LEU A 84 8.56 1.27 0.61
CA LEU A 84 9.76 0.46 0.32
C LEU A 84 9.58 -1.01 0.70
N ILE A 85 8.97 -1.30 1.85
CA ILE A 85 8.66 -2.68 2.27
C ILE A 85 7.81 -3.38 1.20
N TRP A 86 6.73 -2.75 0.74
CA TRP A 86 5.86 -3.36 -0.25
C TRP A 86 6.44 -3.35 -1.67
N TRP A 87 7.32 -2.42 -2.00
CA TRP A 87 8.08 -2.51 -3.23
C TRP A 87 8.98 -3.75 -3.24
N VAL A 88 9.72 -4.00 -2.15
CA VAL A 88 10.59 -5.19 -2.04
C VAL A 88 9.75 -6.47 -2.01
N ILE A 89 8.73 -6.54 -1.16
CA ILE A 89 7.92 -7.75 -0.96
C ILE A 89 6.95 -7.98 -2.13
N GLY A 90 6.16 -6.98 -2.50
CA GLY A 90 5.14 -7.09 -3.54
C GLY A 90 5.76 -7.20 -4.93
N ALA A 91 6.48 -6.16 -5.36
CA ALA A 91 6.95 -6.07 -6.74
C ALA A 91 8.19 -6.91 -7.04
N ASN A 92 9.10 -7.08 -6.08
CA ASN A 92 10.37 -7.76 -6.35
C ASN A 92 10.40 -9.22 -5.85
N LEU A 93 9.47 -9.64 -4.99
CA LEU A 93 9.41 -11.01 -4.48
C LEU A 93 8.13 -11.73 -4.93
N ILE A 94 6.95 -11.24 -4.56
CA ILE A 94 5.68 -11.94 -4.82
C ILE A 94 5.36 -11.95 -6.31
N MET A 95 5.35 -10.78 -6.97
CA MET A 95 4.99 -10.69 -8.39
C MET A 95 5.89 -11.55 -9.30
N PRO A 96 7.24 -11.50 -9.21
CA PRO A 96 8.09 -12.33 -10.05
C PRO A 96 7.92 -13.81 -9.75
N LEU A 97 7.75 -14.18 -8.47
CA LEU A 97 7.54 -15.57 -8.07
C LEU A 97 6.24 -16.15 -8.66
N VAL A 98 5.15 -15.38 -8.66
CA VAL A 98 3.88 -15.79 -9.29
C VAL A 98 4.02 -15.86 -10.81
N ALA A 99 4.75 -14.93 -11.41
CA ALA A 99 5.00 -14.90 -12.86
C ALA A 99 6.05 -15.92 -13.34
N GLY A 100 6.70 -16.69 -12.45
CA GLY A 100 7.76 -17.62 -12.80
C GLY A 100 9.08 -16.97 -13.23
N ASN A 101 9.31 -15.71 -12.85
CA ASN A 101 10.52 -14.94 -13.14
C ASN A 101 11.49 -14.91 -11.94
N ASP A 102 12.73 -14.48 -12.17
CA ASP A 102 13.71 -14.28 -11.11
C ASP A 102 13.28 -13.18 -10.12
N VAL A 103 13.49 -13.43 -8.82
CA VAL A 103 13.16 -12.51 -7.72
C VAL A 103 14.30 -11.51 -7.44
N PHE A 104 13.99 -10.43 -6.72
CA PHE A 104 14.91 -9.38 -6.27
C PHE A 104 15.66 -8.63 -7.39
N GLN A 105 15.03 -8.54 -8.56
CA GLN A 105 15.52 -7.73 -9.68
C GLN A 105 15.14 -6.26 -9.49
N PHE A 106 15.93 -5.53 -8.71
CA PHE A 106 15.63 -4.15 -8.36
C PHE A 106 15.73 -3.20 -9.56
N ASN A 107 14.61 -2.55 -9.87
CA ASN A 107 14.54 -1.49 -10.88
C ASN A 107 13.85 -0.25 -10.31
N ILE A 108 14.48 0.91 -10.48
CA ILE A 108 13.91 2.22 -10.13
C ILE A 108 13.09 2.72 -11.31
N GLY A 109 11.86 2.24 -11.42
CA GLY A 109 10.92 2.58 -12.49
C GLY A 109 9.50 2.77 -11.97
N ALA A 110 8.51 2.56 -12.84
CA ALA A 110 7.10 2.78 -12.51
C ALA A 110 6.64 2.03 -11.24
N SER A 111 7.10 0.78 -11.05
CA SER A 111 6.77 0.00 -9.85
C SER A 111 7.35 0.62 -8.57
N PHE A 112 8.60 1.10 -8.60
CA PHE A 112 9.22 1.77 -7.46
C PHE A 112 8.42 3.02 -7.06
N TYR A 113 8.24 3.94 -8.01
CA TYR A 113 7.53 5.20 -7.73
C TYR A 113 6.07 4.99 -7.35
N GLY A 114 5.40 4.01 -7.96
CA GLY A 114 4.04 3.64 -7.56
C GLY A 114 3.98 3.26 -6.08
N HIS A 115 4.90 2.42 -5.60
CA HIS A 115 4.90 1.99 -4.19
C HIS A 115 5.26 3.14 -3.23
N ILE A 116 6.13 4.07 -3.65
CA ILE A 116 6.41 5.28 -2.87
C ILE A 116 5.17 6.17 -2.78
N ILE A 117 4.47 6.39 -3.89
CA ILE A 117 3.22 7.16 -3.93
C ILE A 117 2.16 6.49 -3.05
N PHE A 118 1.99 5.17 -3.17
CA PHE A 118 1.07 4.39 -2.35
C PHE A 118 1.37 4.55 -0.85
N GLY A 119 2.62 4.38 -0.44
CA GLY A 119 3.03 4.47 0.96
C GLY A 119 2.75 5.84 1.57
N HIS A 120 3.12 6.92 0.87
CA HIS A 120 2.86 8.29 1.34
C HIS A 120 1.37 8.62 1.34
N ALA A 121 0.63 8.26 0.29
CA ALA A 121 -0.79 8.50 0.20
C ALA A 121 -1.55 7.77 1.31
N LEU A 122 -1.20 6.50 1.57
CA LEU A 122 -1.77 5.72 2.65
C LEU A 122 -1.51 6.36 4.02
N ALA A 123 -0.26 6.71 4.31
CA ALA A 123 0.11 7.36 5.57
C ALA A 123 -0.63 8.70 5.75
N PHE A 124 -0.66 9.53 4.71
CA PHE A 124 -1.40 10.79 4.68
C PHE A 124 -2.89 10.60 4.96
N LEU A 125 -3.55 9.68 4.25
CA LEU A 125 -4.98 9.44 4.40
C LEU A 125 -5.34 8.86 5.78
N VAL A 126 -4.49 8.02 6.36
CA VAL A 126 -4.67 7.51 7.73
C VAL A 126 -4.53 8.63 8.74
N VAL A 127 -3.49 9.46 8.64
CA VAL A 127 -3.28 10.61 9.53
C VAL A 127 -4.43 11.61 9.42
N LEU A 128 -4.84 11.95 8.20
CA LEU A 128 -5.97 12.85 7.94
C LEU A 128 -7.27 12.30 8.55
N ARG A 129 -7.55 11.01 8.35
CA ARG A 129 -8.69 10.33 8.99
C ARG A 129 -8.63 10.47 10.50
N ASP A 130 -7.48 10.17 11.11
CA ASP A 130 -7.33 10.17 12.57
C ASP A 130 -7.51 11.57 13.17
N MET A 131 -7.06 12.61 12.46
CA MET A 131 -7.31 14.01 12.79
C MET A 131 -8.79 14.38 12.67
N ALA A 132 -9.46 13.97 11.59
CA ALA A 132 -10.86 14.30 11.33
C ALA A 132 -11.84 13.63 12.32
N PHE A 133 -11.51 12.42 12.78
CA PHE A 133 -12.38 11.63 13.67
C PHE A 133 -11.88 11.56 15.13
N GLY A 134 -10.93 12.42 15.52
CA GLY A 134 -10.51 12.56 16.92
C GLY A 134 -9.77 11.37 17.53
N GLN A 135 -9.06 10.57 16.72
CA GLN A 135 -8.25 9.44 17.18
C GLN A 135 -6.75 9.78 17.32
N ALA A 136 -6.37 11.03 17.05
CA ALA A 136 -4.98 11.50 17.08
C ALA A 136 -4.37 11.64 18.51
N SER A 137 -5.14 11.43 19.59
CA SER A 137 -4.69 11.63 20.99
C SER A 137 -4.93 10.39 21.86
N GLY A 138 -4.47 9.23 21.41
CA GLY A 138 -4.50 8.00 22.18
C GLY A 138 -3.17 7.71 22.89
N ASP A 139 -2.79 8.55 23.86
CA ASP A 139 -1.98 8.07 24.98
C ASP A 139 -2.82 7.00 25.71
N ASN A 140 -2.36 5.75 25.66
CA ASN A 140 -2.54 4.70 26.67
C ASN A 140 -1.41 3.68 26.48
#